data_AF-A0A954GDB4-F1
#
_entry.id   AF-A0A954GDB4-F1
#
_cell.length_a   1.000
_cell.length_b   1.000
_cell.length_c   1.000
_cell.angle_alpha   90.00
_cell.angle_beta   90.00
_cell.angle_gamma   90.00
#
_symmetry.space_group_name_H-M   'P 1'
#
loop_
_entity.id
_entity.type
_entity.pdbx_description
1 polymer ?
#
loop_
_entity_poly.entity_id
_entity_poly.type
_entity_poly.pdbx_seq_one_letter_code
_entity_poly.pdbx_strand_id
1 'polypeptide(L)'
;MTARLKAAPIPSSFAFRLTFVLMLASVVGCGDDPEAELDDLVDRVWMEDFPHEDAIAFLEAGGTHYDARYGHHKDVDQVHVIPLLKQLEAVTNVEPVAFIDQDLNWAWALIIRLPSETASHSEVQSLIEDADKTFPGIIETEWGHHTLRLSFVDETEG
;
A
#
# COMPACT_ATOMS: atom_id res chain seq x y z
N MET A 1 -81.29 -20.24 -13.42
CA MET A 1 -81.40 -21.69 -13.69
C MET A 1 -80.05 -22.22 -14.16
N THR A 2 -79.45 -23.07 -13.34
CA THR A 2 -78.52 -24.19 -13.67
C THR A 2 -77.63 -24.12 -14.91
N ALA A 3 -76.30 -24.20 -14.70
CA ALA A 3 -75.44 -25.32 -15.14
C ALA A 3 -73.95 -24.91 -15.00
N ARG A 4 -73.23 -25.55 -14.07
CA ARG A 4 -72.31 -26.69 -14.26
C ARG A 4 -70.89 -26.30 -14.71
N LEU A 5 -69.94 -26.65 -13.85
CA LEU A 5 -68.50 -26.73 -14.09
C LEU A 5 -68.16 -27.51 -15.37
N LYS A 6 -67.11 -27.06 -16.05
CA LYS A 6 -66.23 -27.92 -16.86
C LYS A 6 -64.79 -27.49 -16.66
N ALA A 7 -63.99 -28.42 -16.14
CA ALA A 7 -62.57 -28.25 -15.85
C ALA A 7 -61.74 -28.09 -17.14
N ALA A 8 -60.65 -27.32 -17.06
CA ALA A 8 -59.60 -27.25 -18.05
C ALA A 8 -58.24 -27.60 -17.38
N PRO A 9 -57.31 -28.24 -18.11
CA PRO A 9 -56.19 -28.98 -17.52
C PRO A 9 -54.97 -28.12 -17.14
N ILE A 10 -54.24 -28.67 -16.18
CA ILE A 10 -53.01 -28.20 -15.52
C ILE A 10 -51.84 -28.15 -16.51
N PRO A 11 -51.07 -27.04 -16.61
CA PRO A 11 -49.82 -27.04 -17.32
C PRO A 11 -48.71 -27.71 -16.49
N SER A 12 -48.21 -28.81 -17.02
CA SER A 12 -47.00 -29.51 -16.60
C SER A 12 -45.78 -28.64 -16.85
N SER A 13 -45.04 -28.25 -15.81
CA SER A 13 -43.62 -27.90 -15.92
C SER A 13 -42.98 -27.81 -14.53
N PHE A 14 -41.72 -28.22 -14.45
CA PHE A 14 -40.78 -28.06 -13.34
C PHE A 14 -40.92 -29.03 -12.17
N ALA A 15 -40.48 -30.26 -12.41
CA ALA A 15 -39.95 -31.12 -11.35
C ALA A 15 -38.72 -30.44 -10.73
N PHE A 16 -38.96 -29.82 -9.57
CA PHE A 16 -37.96 -29.27 -8.65
C PHE A 16 -37.07 -30.42 -8.15
N ARG A 17 -35.83 -30.52 -8.66
CA ARG A 17 -34.82 -31.41 -8.06
C ARG A 17 -34.23 -30.73 -6.84
N LEU A 18 -34.74 -31.14 -5.68
CA LEU A 18 -34.18 -30.93 -4.36
C LEU A 18 -32.72 -31.41 -4.35
N THR A 19 -31.76 -30.49 -4.42
CA THR A 19 -30.34 -30.80 -4.14
C THR A 19 -29.97 -30.00 -2.90
N PHE A 20 -29.99 -30.70 -1.78
CA PHE A 20 -29.60 -30.22 -0.47
C PHE A 20 -28.06 -30.19 -0.41
N VAL A 21 -27.45 -29.09 -0.87
CA VAL A 21 -26.04 -28.81 -0.65
C VAL A 21 -25.96 -27.80 0.49
N LEU A 22 -26.00 -28.27 1.74
CA LEU A 22 -25.60 -27.45 2.86
C LEU A 22 -24.08 -27.33 2.81
N MET A 23 -23.62 -26.24 2.21
CA MET A 23 -22.25 -25.76 2.28
C MET A 23 -21.81 -25.76 3.73
N LEU A 24 -20.67 -26.41 3.98
CA LEU A 24 -19.82 -26.15 5.13
C LEU A 24 -19.61 -24.64 5.20
N ALA A 25 -20.18 -24.02 6.24
CA ALA A 25 -19.80 -22.68 6.65
C ALA A 25 -18.34 -22.76 7.11
N SER A 26 -17.42 -22.59 6.17
CA SER A 26 -16.06 -22.18 6.47
C SER A 26 -16.17 -20.82 7.14
N VAL A 27 -16.06 -20.82 8.47
CA VAL A 27 -15.73 -19.64 9.24
C VAL A 27 -14.35 -19.22 8.76
N VAL A 28 -14.30 -18.42 7.69
CA VAL A 28 -13.13 -17.66 7.32
C VAL A 28 -13.00 -16.63 8.43
N GLY A 29 -12.03 -16.81 9.32
CA GLY A 29 -11.65 -15.77 10.25
C GLY A 29 -11.20 -14.56 9.43
N CYS A 30 -12.02 -13.51 9.41
CA CYS A 30 -11.55 -12.16 9.13
C CYS A 30 -10.69 -11.74 10.32
N GLY A 31 -9.40 -12.06 10.27
CA GLY A 31 -8.42 -11.35 11.09
C GLY A 31 -8.08 -10.06 10.36
N ASP A 32 -8.06 -8.93 11.07
CA ASP A 32 -7.53 -7.68 10.55
C ASP A 32 -6.03 -7.92 10.31
N ASP A 33 -5.62 -7.93 9.05
CA ASP A 33 -4.24 -8.07 8.60
C ASP A 33 -3.78 -6.69 8.08
N PRO A 34 -3.26 -5.82 8.96
CA PRO A 34 -2.89 -4.46 8.58
C PRO A 34 -1.75 -4.44 7.56
N GLU A 35 -0.90 -5.47 7.54
CA GLU A 35 0.17 -5.61 6.56
C GLU A 35 -0.41 -5.81 5.16
N ALA A 36 -1.44 -6.68 5.04
CA ALA A 36 -2.16 -6.89 3.78
C ALA A 36 -2.97 -5.65 3.37
N GLU A 37 -3.47 -4.85 4.32
CA GLU A 37 -4.18 -3.61 4.01
C GLU A 37 -3.27 -2.58 3.33
N LEU A 38 -2.05 -2.38 3.84
CA LEU A 38 -1.07 -1.48 3.19
C LEU A 38 -0.71 -1.97 1.78
N ASP A 39 -0.45 -3.28 1.63
CA ASP A 39 -0.13 -3.87 0.33
C ASP A 39 -1.27 -3.64 -0.68
N ASP A 40 -2.50 -3.97 -0.30
CA ASP A 40 -3.68 -3.78 -1.16
C ASP A 40 -3.91 -2.30 -1.48
N LEU A 41 -3.72 -1.40 -0.53
CA LEU A 41 -3.85 0.04 -0.72
C LEU A 41 -2.86 0.55 -1.76
N VAL A 42 -1.59 0.18 -1.64
CA VAL A 42 -0.56 0.59 -2.60
C VAL A 42 -0.80 -0.04 -3.97
N ASP A 43 -1.07 -1.35 -4.01
CA ASP A 43 -1.20 -2.10 -5.27
C ASP A 43 -2.42 -1.69 -6.08
N ARG A 44 -3.57 -1.52 -5.43
CA ARG A 44 -4.85 -1.34 -6.12
C ARG A 44 -5.31 0.10 -6.24
N VAL A 45 -4.90 0.94 -5.31
CA VAL A 45 -5.33 2.34 -5.29
C VAL A 45 -4.18 3.21 -5.74
N TRP A 46 -3.03 3.13 -5.07
CA TRP A 46 -2.02 4.17 -5.30
C TRP A 46 -1.34 4.06 -6.65
N MET A 47 -0.89 2.86 -7.02
CA MET A 47 -0.20 2.64 -8.30
C MET A 47 -1.10 2.89 -9.51
N GLU A 48 -2.42 2.76 -9.37
CA GLU A 48 -3.38 2.98 -10.47
C GLU A 48 -3.85 4.44 -10.56
N ASP A 49 -4.12 5.08 -9.42
CA ASP A 49 -4.83 6.35 -9.37
C ASP A 49 -3.94 7.58 -9.14
N PHE A 50 -2.71 7.41 -8.67
CA PHE A 50 -1.83 8.55 -8.34
C PHE A 50 -0.57 8.64 -9.23
N PRO A 51 -0.16 9.86 -9.60
CA PRO A 51 1.13 10.07 -10.24
C PRO A 51 2.28 9.55 -9.37
N HIS A 52 3.22 8.86 -10.00
CA HIS A 52 4.37 8.29 -9.34
C HIS A 52 5.59 8.22 -10.26
N GLU A 53 6.77 8.33 -9.68
CA GLU A 53 8.06 8.33 -10.37
C GLU A 53 9.11 7.55 -9.55
N ASP A 54 10.28 7.31 -10.16
CA ASP A 54 11.45 6.86 -9.41
C ASP A 54 11.80 7.92 -8.34
N ALA A 55 11.80 7.50 -7.07
CA ALA A 55 11.92 8.43 -5.96
C ALA A 55 13.27 9.12 -5.92
N ILE A 56 14.34 8.39 -6.23
CA ILE A 56 15.71 8.92 -6.17
C ILE A 56 15.87 9.99 -7.25
N ALA A 57 15.49 9.70 -8.49
CA ALA A 57 15.54 10.63 -9.60
C ALA A 57 14.65 11.85 -9.37
N PHE A 58 13.45 11.68 -8.83
CA PHE A 58 12.55 12.78 -8.49
C PHE A 58 13.18 13.75 -7.48
N LEU A 59 13.72 13.22 -6.37
CA LEU A 59 14.37 14.04 -5.34
C LEU A 59 15.67 14.68 -5.85
N GLU A 60 16.47 13.98 -6.67
CA GLU A 60 17.68 14.53 -7.30
C GLU A 60 17.37 15.64 -8.32
N ALA A 61 16.28 15.49 -9.09
CA ALA A 61 15.77 16.52 -10.00
C ALA A 61 15.23 17.75 -9.25
N GLY A 62 15.01 17.60 -7.95
CA GLY A 62 14.76 18.69 -7.04
C GLY A 62 13.37 18.75 -6.47
N GLY A 63 12.58 17.68 -6.61
CA GLY A 63 11.43 17.40 -5.77
C GLY A 63 11.80 17.32 -4.29
N THR A 64 10.79 17.41 -3.44
CA THR A 64 10.95 17.30 -1.99
C THR A 64 10.05 16.22 -1.43
N HIS A 65 10.39 15.67 -0.26
CA HIS A 65 9.53 14.78 0.51
C HIS A 65 9.40 15.29 1.94
N TYR A 66 10.54 15.52 2.59
CA TYR A 66 10.59 16.04 3.94
C TYR A 66 10.07 17.48 3.98
N ASP A 67 8.96 17.64 4.71
CA ASP A 67 8.34 18.93 5.02
C ASP A 67 8.29 19.94 3.86
N ALA A 68 7.62 19.55 2.78
CA ALA A 68 7.39 20.45 1.66
C ALA A 68 6.42 21.60 2.00
N ARG A 69 5.63 21.50 3.08
CA ARG A 69 4.64 22.53 3.44
C ARG A 69 5.29 23.79 4.00
N TYR A 70 6.47 23.67 4.62
CA TYR A 70 7.22 24.84 5.12
C TYR A 70 8.42 25.23 4.25
N GLY A 71 8.62 24.57 3.11
CA GLY A 71 9.40 25.10 1.98
C GLY A 71 10.91 25.22 2.19
N HIS A 72 11.49 24.58 3.20
CA HIS A 72 12.85 24.92 3.65
C HIS A 72 13.81 23.76 3.92
N HIS A 73 13.48 22.51 3.57
CA HIS A 73 14.31 21.37 3.97
C HIS A 73 14.73 20.41 2.85
N LYS A 74 14.86 20.93 1.62
CA LYS A 74 15.42 20.15 0.50
C LYS A 74 16.83 19.64 0.77
N ASP A 75 17.60 20.33 1.60
CA ASP A 75 18.90 19.87 2.07
C ASP A 75 18.80 18.59 2.90
N VAL A 76 17.75 18.43 3.72
CA VAL A 76 17.49 17.19 4.48
C VAL A 76 17.24 16.02 3.54
N ASP A 77 16.42 16.21 2.49
CA ASP A 77 16.19 15.17 1.49
C ASP A 77 17.51 14.72 0.81
N GLN A 78 18.39 15.67 0.47
CA GLN A 78 19.67 15.38 -0.17
C GLN A 78 20.69 14.71 0.76
N VAL A 79 20.72 15.11 2.03
CA VAL A 79 21.72 14.65 3.00
C VAL A 79 21.31 13.33 3.65
N HIS A 80 20.01 13.08 3.82
CA HIS A 80 19.51 11.93 4.59
C HIS A 80 18.60 11.00 3.80
N VAL A 81 17.58 11.54 3.12
CA VAL A 81 16.55 10.70 2.46
C VAL A 81 17.14 9.96 1.26
N ILE A 82 17.73 10.68 0.30
CA ILE A 82 18.32 10.06 -0.90
C ILE A 82 19.39 9.01 -0.53
N PRO A 83 20.35 9.27 0.39
CA PRO A 83 21.33 8.26 0.79
C PRO A 83 20.72 7.01 1.42
N LEU A 84 19.62 7.14 2.19
CA LEU A 84 18.90 5.98 2.72
C LEU A 84 18.22 5.21 1.58
N LEU A 85 17.50 5.88 0.68
CA LEU A 85 16.83 5.25 -0.46
C LEU A 85 17.81 4.46 -1.34
N LYS A 86 18.99 5.00 -1.62
CA LYS A 86 20.05 4.31 -2.38
C LYS A 86 20.57 3.05 -1.67
N GLN A 87 20.71 3.10 -0.34
CA GLN A 87 21.12 1.92 0.43
C GLN A 87 20.04 0.84 0.42
N LEU A 88 18.78 1.25 0.56
CA LEU A 88 17.64 0.35 0.52
C LEU A 88 17.51 -0.29 -0.87
N GLU A 89 17.59 0.48 -1.95
CA GLU A 89 17.62 -0.03 -3.32
C GLU A 89 18.74 -1.06 -3.53
N ALA A 90 19.95 -0.78 -3.01
CA ALA A 90 21.08 -1.69 -3.14
C ALA A 90 20.86 -3.03 -2.41
N VAL A 91 20.13 -3.03 -1.29
CA VAL A 91 19.83 -4.23 -0.50
C VAL A 91 18.63 -5.00 -1.06
N THR A 92 17.57 -4.31 -1.46
CA THR A 92 16.35 -4.94 -1.98
C THR A 92 16.47 -5.29 -3.46
N ASN A 93 17.37 -4.63 -4.19
CA ASN A 93 17.45 -4.62 -5.65
C ASN A 93 16.12 -4.20 -6.30
N VAL A 94 15.42 -3.25 -5.66
CA VAL A 94 14.17 -2.66 -6.15
C VAL A 94 14.23 -1.15 -6.05
N GLU A 95 13.88 -0.49 -7.15
CA GLU A 95 13.76 0.97 -7.26
C GLU A 95 12.66 1.50 -6.32
N PRO A 96 12.98 2.45 -5.43
CA PRO A 96 11.99 3.13 -4.61
C PRO A 96 11.06 4.02 -5.46
N VAL A 97 9.77 4.05 -5.13
CA VAL A 97 8.74 4.81 -5.83
C VAL A 97 8.31 6.00 -4.99
N ALA A 98 8.26 7.18 -5.60
CA ALA A 98 7.69 8.37 -5.00
C ALA A 98 6.29 8.62 -5.58
N PHE A 99 5.30 8.77 -4.72
CA PHE A 99 3.98 9.24 -5.12
C PHE A 99 3.90 10.75 -4.99
N ILE A 100 3.60 11.42 -6.10
CA ILE A 100 3.86 12.86 -6.24
C ILE A 100 2.58 13.68 -6.36
N ASP A 101 2.58 14.82 -5.68
CA ASP A 101 1.75 15.98 -6.00
C ASP A 101 2.55 16.86 -6.97
N GLN A 102 2.13 16.86 -8.24
CA GLN A 102 2.82 17.58 -9.31
C GLN A 102 2.74 19.11 -9.15
N ASP A 103 1.66 19.62 -8.55
CA ASP A 103 1.46 21.06 -8.37
C ASP A 103 2.41 21.61 -7.29
N LEU A 104 2.72 20.79 -6.29
CA LEU A 104 3.62 21.13 -5.19
C LEU A 104 5.06 20.67 -5.40
N ASN A 105 5.32 19.89 -6.46
CA ASN A 105 6.61 19.23 -6.70
C ASN A 105 7.10 18.46 -5.45
N TRP A 106 6.16 17.72 -4.84
CA TRP A 106 6.33 17.07 -3.54
C TRP A 106 5.92 15.60 -3.62
N ALA A 107 6.70 14.71 -3.02
CA ALA A 107 6.33 13.32 -2.80
C ALA A 107 5.60 13.19 -1.46
N TRP A 108 4.33 12.80 -1.47
CA TRP A 108 3.55 12.60 -0.24
C TRP A 108 3.74 11.20 0.37
N ALA A 109 4.28 10.26 -0.39
CA ALA A 109 4.72 8.96 0.11
C ALA A 109 5.94 8.45 -0.66
N LEU A 110 6.81 7.73 0.06
CA LEU A 110 7.90 6.96 -0.50
C LEU A 110 7.63 5.48 -0.22
N ILE A 111 7.59 4.68 -1.27
CA ILE A 111 7.30 3.24 -1.21
C ILE A 111 8.49 2.44 -1.72
N ILE A 112 8.81 1.35 -1.04
CA ILE A 112 9.81 0.37 -1.46
C ILE A 112 9.14 -0.99 -1.45
N ARG A 113 9.27 -1.76 -2.54
CA ARG A 113 8.83 -3.16 -2.51
C ARG A 113 9.88 -4.00 -1.83
N LEU A 114 9.42 -4.81 -0.88
CA LEU A 114 10.27 -5.71 -0.14
C LEU A 114 10.35 -7.04 -0.89
N PRO A 115 11.55 -7.62 -1.01
CA PRO A 115 11.68 -8.98 -1.51
C PRO A 115 11.06 -9.94 -0.47
N SER A 116 10.49 -11.05 -0.95
CA SER A 116 9.81 -12.05 -0.10
C SER A 116 10.73 -12.81 0.87
N GLU A 117 12.01 -12.45 0.95
CA GLU A 117 13.01 -13.13 1.77
C GLU A 117 13.15 -12.46 3.14
N THR A 118 12.98 -13.25 4.22
CA THR A 118 13.03 -12.76 5.61
C THR A 118 14.38 -12.12 5.99
N ALA A 119 15.49 -12.59 5.40
CA ALA A 119 16.81 -12.03 5.66
C ALA A 119 16.89 -10.55 5.21
N SER A 120 16.31 -10.24 4.06
CA SER A 120 16.25 -8.89 3.52
C SER A 120 15.42 -7.94 4.39
N HIS A 121 14.34 -8.40 5.03
CA HIS A 121 13.57 -7.57 5.97
C HIS A 121 14.41 -7.11 7.16
N SER A 122 15.21 -8.01 7.76
CA SER A 122 16.06 -7.67 8.90
C SER A 122 17.18 -6.70 8.54
N GLU A 123 17.73 -6.81 7.32
CA GLU A 123 18.75 -5.90 6.81
C GLU A 123 18.15 -4.51 6.51
N VAL A 124 16.98 -4.45 5.86
CA VAL A 124 16.24 -3.20 5.62
C VAL A 124 15.91 -2.50 6.95
N GLN A 125 15.40 -3.24 7.93
CA GLN A 125 15.10 -2.67 9.25
C GLN A 125 16.36 -2.10 9.92
N SER A 126 17.47 -2.84 9.89
CA SER A 126 18.74 -2.39 10.47
C SER A 126 19.25 -1.11 9.81
N LEU A 127 19.14 -1.00 8.48
CA LEU A 127 19.51 0.22 7.76
C LEU A 127 18.67 1.43 8.17
N ILE A 128 17.36 1.25 8.35
CA ILE A 128 16.47 2.33 8.78
C ILE A 128 16.79 2.74 10.21
N GLU A 129 16.95 1.79 11.14
CA GLU A 129 17.33 2.07 12.53
C GLU A 129 18.68 2.80 12.64
N ASP A 130 19.63 2.48 11.77
CA ASP A 130 20.92 3.18 11.72
C ASP A 130 20.79 4.58 11.13
N ALA A 131 19.96 4.77 10.11
CA ALA A 131 19.68 6.08 9.53
C ALA A 131 18.96 7.00 10.54
N ASP A 132 17.94 6.48 11.23
CA ASP A 132 17.12 7.19 12.22
C ASP A 132 17.97 7.81 13.34
N LYS A 133 19.00 7.10 13.83
CA LYS A 133 19.96 7.62 14.83
C LYS A 133 20.66 8.92 14.44
N THR A 134 20.73 9.22 13.15
CA THR A 134 21.43 10.39 12.60
C THR A 134 20.49 11.38 11.90
N PHE A 135 19.21 11.01 11.77
CA PHE A 135 18.23 11.83 11.10
C PHE A 135 17.83 12.99 12.03
N PRO A 136 17.72 14.24 11.53
CA PRO A 136 17.35 15.40 12.35
C PRO A 136 15.84 15.44 12.71
N GLY A 137 15.16 14.29 12.68
CA GLY A 137 13.73 14.13 12.89
C GLY A 137 13.40 12.66 13.16
N ILE A 138 12.20 12.23 12.80
CA ILE A 138 11.76 10.83 12.92
C ILE A 138 11.58 10.21 11.54
N ILE A 139 12.09 8.99 11.36
CA ILE A 139 11.75 8.14 10.22
C ILE A 139 10.58 7.23 10.63
N GLU A 140 9.38 7.56 10.17
CA GLU A 140 8.22 6.69 10.34
C GLU A 140 8.22 5.59 9.27
N THR A 141 7.92 4.37 9.72
CA THR A 141 7.80 3.21 8.83
C THR A 141 6.45 2.54 8.99
N GLU A 142 5.88 2.12 7.87
CA GLU A 142 4.68 1.29 7.82
C GLU A 142 4.99 0.08 6.94
N TRP A 143 4.75 -1.11 7.47
CA TRP A 143 5.15 -2.37 6.85
C TRP A 143 3.93 -3.15 6.38
N GLY A 144 3.98 -3.58 5.13
CA GLY A 144 3.15 -4.63 4.54
C GLY A 144 3.93 -5.94 4.45
N HIS A 145 3.33 -6.95 3.83
CA HIS A 145 4.02 -8.22 3.54
C HIS A 145 5.12 -8.01 2.50
N HIS A 146 4.88 -7.15 1.51
CA HIS A 146 5.84 -6.86 0.42
C HIS A 146 6.01 -5.37 0.13
N THR A 147 5.56 -4.51 1.04
CA THR A 147 5.60 -3.06 0.89
C THR A 147 6.18 -2.42 2.15
N LEU A 148 7.10 -1.48 1.97
CA LEU A 148 7.56 -0.58 3.02
C LEU A 148 7.20 0.84 2.60
N ARG A 149 6.47 1.54 3.47
CA ARG A 149 6.25 2.98 3.35
C ARG A 149 7.17 3.71 4.31
N LEU A 150 7.83 4.75 3.79
CA LEU A 150 8.67 5.66 4.56
C LEU A 150 8.02 7.05 4.60
N SER A 151 7.99 7.64 5.79
CA SER A 151 7.68 9.06 5.98
C SER A 151 8.73 9.68 6.88
N PHE A 152 9.14 10.91 6.56
CA PHE A 152 10.19 11.61 7.30
C PHE A 152 9.58 12.88 7.88
N VAL A 153 9.65 13.02 9.21
CA VAL A 153 8.90 14.06 9.95
C VAL A 153 9.85 14.84 10.86
N ASP A 154 9.64 16.15 10.99
CA ASP A 154 10.35 16.99 11.97
C ASP A 154 9.77 16.74 13.37
N GLU A 155 10.63 16.42 14.35
CA GLU A 155 10.24 16.21 15.76
C GLU A 155 9.54 17.43 16.37
N THR A 156 9.76 18.63 15.82
CA THR A 156 9.16 19.88 16.32
C THR A 156 7.71 20.09 15.89
N GLU A 157 7.19 19.25 14.98
CA GLU A 157 5.82 19.31 14.46
C GLU A 157 4.91 18.17 14.93
N GLY A 158 5.41 17.29 15.82
CA GLY A 158 4.68 16.16 16.43
C GLY A 158 3.91 16.47 17.71
#